data_AF-A0A9D9XIK0-F1
#
_entry.id   AF-A0A9D9XIK0-F1
#
_cell.length_a   1.000
_cell.length_b   1.000
_cell.length_c   1.000
_cell.angle_alpha   90.00
_cell.angle_beta   90.00
_cell.angle_gamma   90.00
#
_symmetry.space_group_name_H-M   'P 1'
#
loop_
_entity.id
_entity.type
_entity.pdbx_description
1 polymer ?
#
loop_
_entity_poly.entity_id
_entity_poly.type
_entity_poly.pdbx_seq_one_letter_code
_entity_poly.pdbx_strand_id
1 'polypeptide(L)'
;MKPFVLKLDKGHDYSWLLLNTNSHITNFYQDLSFNSFWHGRPGNHFEENLVLASSTPFIIRQTIEYKIMRILGINYYLVNDKHDIKFISKLFSLIENIKTNFSTKIDFDFLKKMHKWSSKYIHGGYRPYPWQTETALNYLQDLFYSGQTSNSQSYSLYAGVEVKKENLQEFKLNIEKTLKGLYEPDDELKIYWRDKPEVAIV
;
A
#
# COMPACT_ATOMS: atom_id res chain seq x y z
N MET A 1 -27.76 19.60 10.40
CA MET A 1 -26.36 19.43 9.96
C MET A 1 -25.55 18.89 11.14
N LYS A 2 -24.79 17.79 10.99
CA LYS A 2 -24.21 17.02 12.12
C LYS A 2 -22.97 17.71 12.74
N PRO A 3 -22.65 17.51 14.04
CA PRO A 3 -21.61 18.27 14.77
C PRO A 3 -20.18 18.15 14.22
N PHE A 4 -19.82 17.03 13.59
CA PHE A 4 -18.47 16.83 13.04
C PHE A 4 -18.25 17.58 11.73
N VAL A 5 -19.27 17.70 10.89
CA VAL A 5 -19.24 18.50 9.65
C VAL A 5 -19.04 19.97 10.00
N LEU A 6 -19.84 20.46 10.96
CA LEU A 6 -19.71 21.82 11.49
C LEU A 6 -18.33 22.09 12.13
N LYS A 7 -17.63 21.07 12.63
CA LYS A 7 -16.29 21.20 13.20
C LYS A 7 -15.21 21.30 12.12
N LEU A 8 -15.34 20.54 11.03
CA LEU A 8 -14.40 20.55 9.91
C LEU A 8 -14.56 21.80 9.04
N ASP A 9 -15.80 22.27 8.86
CA ASP A 9 -16.10 23.40 7.98
C ASP A 9 -16.03 24.77 8.70
N LYS A 10 -15.77 24.78 10.02
CA LYS A 10 -15.83 26.00 10.87
C LYS A 10 -14.84 27.10 10.46
N GLY A 11 -13.78 26.76 9.72
CA GLY A 11 -12.70 27.68 9.36
C GLY A 11 -12.68 28.10 7.89
N HIS A 12 -13.62 27.65 7.06
CA HIS A 12 -13.55 27.83 5.62
C HIS A 12 -14.62 28.81 5.16
N ASP A 13 -14.19 29.88 4.49
CA ASP A 13 -15.08 30.82 3.81
C ASP A 13 -15.41 30.26 2.41
N TYR A 14 -16.70 29.99 2.16
CA TYR A 14 -17.22 29.49 0.89
C TYR A 14 -18.01 30.55 0.12
N SER A 15 -18.07 31.81 0.59
CA SER A 15 -18.89 32.85 -0.04
C SER A 15 -18.40 33.27 -1.43
N TRP A 16 -17.17 32.93 -1.78
CA TRP A 16 -16.57 33.18 -3.10
C TRP A 16 -16.92 32.13 -4.15
N LEU A 17 -17.53 31.00 -3.77
CA LEU A 17 -18.01 29.97 -4.68
C LEU A 17 -19.36 30.36 -5.30
N LEU A 18 -19.33 31.35 -6.20
CA LEU A 18 -20.51 31.90 -6.90
C LEU A 18 -21.16 30.95 -7.93
N LEU A 19 -20.68 29.71 -8.04
CA LEU A 19 -21.27 28.64 -8.84
C LEU A 19 -21.19 27.33 -8.04
N ASN A 20 -22.01 27.22 -7.00
CA ASN A 20 -22.22 25.94 -6.30
C ASN A 20 -23.03 25.00 -7.21
N THR A 21 -22.36 24.43 -8.21
CA THR A 21 -22.86 23.23 -8.84
C THR A 21 -22.66 22.10 -7.84
N ASN A 22 -23.68 21.28 -7.60
CA ASN A 22 -23.60 20.02 -6.84
C ASN A 22 -22.57 19.00 -7.41
N SER A 23 -21.69 19.42 -8.32
CA SER A 23 -20.59 18.67 -8.92
C SER A 23 -19.22 18.97 -8.29
N HIS A 24 -19.16 19.79 -7.22
CA HIS A 24 -17.90 19.99 -6.51
C HIS A 24 -17.38 18.66 -5.96
N ILE A 25 -16.12 18.33 -6.24
CA ILE A 25 -15.52 17.03 -5.88
C ILE A 25 -15.58 16.75 -4.38
N THR A 26 -15.57 17.80 -3.56
CA THR A 26 -15.74 17.74 -2.10
C THR A 26 -17.15 17.34 -1.68
N ASN A 27 -18.19 17.87 -2.34
CA ASN A 27 -19.57 17.51 -2.06
C ASN A 27 -19.83 16.05 -2.45
N PHE A 28 -19.26 15.63 -3.58
CA PHE A 28 -19.23 14.23 -4.01
C PHE A 28 -18.63 13.29 -2.93
N TYR A 29 -17.45 13.60 -2.40
CA TYR A 29 -16.83 12.76 -1.37
C TYR A 29 -17.60 12.80 -0.04
N GLN A 30 -18.23 13.93 0.29
CA GLN A 30 -19.08 14.06 1.47
C GLN A 30 -20.34 13.19 1.34
N ASP A 31 -21.02 13.22 0.20
CA ASP A 31 -22.22 12.42 -0.07
C ASP A 31 -21.90 10.93 -0.14
N LEU A 32 -20.82 10.55 -0.84
CA LEU A 32 -20.33 9.17 -0.86
C LEU A 32 -20.03 8.66 0.55
N SER A 33 -19.35 9.48 1.36
CA SER A 33 -19.02 9.13 2.74
C SER A 33 -20.28 8.96 3.57
N PHE A 34 -21.21 9.93 3.51
CA PHE A 34 -22.47 9.85 4.24
C PHE A 34 -23.28 8.60 3.87
N ASN A 35 -23.45 8.34 2.58
CA ASN A 35 -24.20 7.20 2.07
C ASN A 35 -23.55 5.87 2.45
N SER A 36 -22.23 5.76 2.28
CA SER A 36 -21.48 4.56 2.65
C SER A 36 -21.57 4.28 4.16
N PHE A 37 -21.38 5.30 5.01
CA PHE A 37 -21.39 5.12 6.46
C PHE A 37 -22.79 4.86 7.04
N TRP A 38 -23.82 5.52 6.53
CA TRP A 38 -25.15 5.47 7.13
C TRP A 38 -26.10 4.48 6.46
N HIS A 39 -25.87 4.19 5.18
CA HIS A 39 -26.74 3.32 4.38
C HIS A 39 -26.03 2.07 3.85
N GLY A 40 -24.70 1.95 4.03
CA GLY A 40 -23.93 0.79 3.57
C GLY A 40 -23.88 0.62 2.06
N ARG A 41 -24.21 1.66 1.29
CA ARG A 41 -24.26 1.66 -0.18
C ARG A 41 -23.98 3.06 -0.73
N PRO A 42 -23.51 3.21 -1.98
CA PRO A 42 -23.47 4.51 -2.64
C PRO A 42 -24.89 5.07 -2.81
N GLY A 43 -24.96 6.39 -2.96
CA GLY A 43 -26.12 7.07 -3.48
C GLY A 43 -26.33 6.80 -4.98
N ASN A 44 -27.17 7.63 -5.60
CA ASN A 44 -27.57 7.44 -7.00
C ASN A 44 -26.60 8.10 -8.00
N HIS A 45 -25.55 8.78 -7.54
CA HIS A 45 -24.56 9.38 -8.43
C HIS A 45 -23.69 8.30 -9.08
N PHE A 46 -23.51 8.40 -10.40
CA PHE A 46 -22.71 7.45 -11.16
C PHE A 46 -21.25 7.45 -10.69
N GLU A 47 -20.74 8.62 -10.33
CA GLU A 47 -19.41 8.86 -9.80
C GLU A 47 -19.19 8.12 -8.46
N GLU A 48 -20.25 7.96 -7.64
CA GLU A 48 -20.13 7.31 -6.31
C GLU A 48 -19.89 5.82 -6.51
N ASN A 49 -20.63 5.23 -7.45
CA ASN A 49 -20.47 3.85 -7.87
C ASN A 49 -19.10 3.61 -8.51
N LEU A 50 -18.61 4.55 -9.33
CA LEU A 50 -17.30 4.46 -9.96
C LEU A 50 -16.14 4.55 -8.94
N VAL A 51 -16.25 5.45 -7.95
CA VAL A 51 -15.25 5.58 -6.88
C VAL A 51 -15.26 4.37 -5.96
N LEU A 52 -16.43 3.83 -5.59
CA LEU A 52 -16.49 2.58 -4.85
C LEU A 52 -15.92 1.41 -5.64
N ALA A 53 -16.21 1.31 -6.94
CA ALA A 53 -15.64 0.28 -7.81
C ALA A 53 -14.10 0.41 -7.90
N SER A 54 -13.58 1.64 -7.86
CA SER A 54 -12.15 1.96 -7.87
C SER A 54 -11.47 1.81 -6.51
N SER A 55 -12.24 1.80 -5.42
CA SER A 55 -11.70 1.77 -4.06
C SER A 55 -10.95 0.47 -3.79
N THR A 56 -11.46 -0.68 -4.22
CA THR A 56 -10.83 -1.97 -3.96
C THR A 56 -9.47 -2.11 -4.66
N PRO A 57 -9.32 -1.86 -5.98
CA PRO A 57 -8.00 -1.88 -6.62
C PRO A 57 -7.02 -0.85 -6.03
N PHE A 58 -7.52 0.33 -5.64
CA PHE A 58 -6.70 1.34 -4.95
C PHE A 58 -6.18 0.84 -3.60
N ILE A 59 -7.04 0.28 -2.76
CA ILE A 59 -6.68 -0.29 -1.46
C ILE A 59 -5.70 -1.44 -1.65
N ILE A 60 -5.94 -2.34 -2.62
CA ILE A 60 -5.01 -3.42 -2.97
C ILE A 60 -3.62 -2.86 -3.30
N ARG A 61 -3.54 -1.85 -4.17
CA ARG A 61 -2.28 -1.22 -4.56
C ARG A 61 -1.54 -0.67 -3.34
N GLN A 62 -2.20 0.19 -2.56
CA GLN A 62 -1.61 0.82 -1.38
C GLN A 62 -1.16 -0.22 -0.36
N THR A 63 -1.98 -1.25 -0.14
CA THR A 63 -1.70 -2.32 0.82
C THR A 63 -0.47 -3.13 0.41
N ILE A 64 -0.29 -3.43 -0.87
CA ILE A 64 0.94 -4.07 -1.38
C ILE A 64 2.16 -3.16 -1.18
N GLU A 65 2.05 -1.88 -1.55
CA GLU A 65 3.15 -0.89 -1.41
C GLU A 65 3.61 -0.79 0.06
N TYR A 66 2.67 -0.57 0.98
CA TYR A 66 2.97 -0.54 2.41
C TYR A 66 3.54 -1.86 2.90
N LYS A 67 2.96 -3.00 2.52
CA LYS A 67 3.43 -4.28 3.04
C LYS A 67 4.86 -4.57 2.62
N ILE A 68 5.24 -4.26 1.38
CA ILE A 68 6.64 -4.40 0.92
C ILE A 68 7.57 -3.49 1.74
N MET A 69 7.22 -2.22 1.92
CA MET A 69 8.00 -1.30 2.78
C MET A 69 8.20 -1.88 4.19
N ARG A 70 7.14 -2.45 4.74
CA ARG A 70 7.12 -3.00 6.10
C ARG A 70 7.88 -4.31 6.22
N ILE A 71 7.83 -5.20 5.23
CA ILE A 71 8.68 -6.39 5.15
C ILE A 71 10.15 -5.99 5.14
N LEU A 72 10.51 -5.00 4.34
CA LEU A 72 11.88 -4.47 4.24
C LEU A 72 12.30 -3.65 5.48
N GLY A 73 11.35 -3.25 6.33
CA GLY A 73 11.62 -2.37 7.46
C GLY A 73 12.00 -0.94 7.07
N ILE A 74 11.71 -0.50 5.84
CA ILE A 74 12.02 0.85 5.35
C ILE A 74 10.77 1.74 5.49
N ASN A 75 10.88 2.86 6.20
CA ASN A 75 9.83 3.89 6.19
C ASN A 75 9.92 4.76 4.93
N TYR A 76 11.11 5.29 4.66
CA TYR A 76 11.45 6.00 3.42
C TYR A 76 12.98 6.11 3.32
N TYR A 77 13.47 6.59 2.18
CA TYR A 77 14.87 7.01 2.05
C TYR A 77 14.96 8.29 1.24
N LEU A 78 16.06 9.01 1.43
CA LEU A 78 16.43 10.20 0.69
C LEU A 78 17.68 9.92 -0.13
N VAL A 79 17.72 10.49 -1.33
CA VAL A 79 18.87 10.46 -2.25
C VAL A 79 19.24 11.91 -2.50
N ASN A 80 20.44 12.32 -2.10
CA ASN A 80 20.89 13.72 -2.15
C ASN A 80 19.85 14.67 -1.50
N ASP A 81 19.39 14.28 -0.30
CA ASP A 81 18.35 14.97 0.50
C ASP A 81 16.99 15.16 -0.18
N LYS A 82 16.68 14.37 -1.21
CA LYS A 82 15.40 14.39 -1.92
C LYS A 82 14.70 13.04 -1.89
N HIS A 83 13.38 13.05 -1.88
CA HIS A 83 12.58 11.84 -2.04
C HIS A 83 12.76 11.25 -3.44
N ASP A 84 12.96 9.94 -3.52
CA ASP A 84 13.02 9.26 -4.81
C ASP A 84 11.61 9.03 -5.38
N ILE A 85 11.36 9.58 -6.58
CA ILE A 85 10.10 9.40 -7.32
C ILE A 85 9.89 7.92 -7.69
N LYS A 86 10.97 7.15 -7.85
CA LYS A 86 10.93 5.72 -8.18
C LYS A 86 10.92 4.81 -6.96
N PHE A 87 10.72 5.35 -5.76
CA PHE A 87 10.80 4.65 -4.47
C PHE A 87 10.14 3.26 -4.52
N ILE A 88 8.84 3.19 -4.81
CA ILE A 88 8.08 1.94 -4.85
C ILE A 88 8.63 0.95 -5.88
N SER A 89 8.94 1.40 -7.09
CA SER A 89 9.47 0.52 -8.13
C SER A 89 10.80 -0.11 -7.71
N LYS A 90 11.66 0.66 -7.03
CA LYS A 90 12.93 0.16 -6.51
C LYS A 90 12.75 -0.79 -5.34
N LEU A 91 11.70 -0.63 -4.51
CA LEU A 91 11.40 -1.60 -3.46
C LEU A 91 11.03 -2.98 -4.02
N PHE A 92 10.30 -3.03 -5.14
CA PHE A 92 10.04 -4.29 -5.84
C PHE A 92 11.34 -4.94 -6.37
N SER A 93 12.25 -4.16 -6.95
CA SER A 93 13.56 -4.68 -7.36
C SER A 93 14.40 -5.14 -6.16
N LEU A 94 14.35 -4.41 -5.06
CA LEU A 94 15.05 -4.73 -3.83
C LEU A 94 14.57 -6.06 -3.23
N ILE A 95 13.25 -6.26 -3.13
CA ILE A 95 12.68 -7.49 -2.58
C ILE A 95 12.97 -8.72 -3.45
N GLU A 96 12.99 -8.55 -4.78
CA GLU A 96 13.40 -9.60 -5.73
C GLU A 96 14.86 -10.04 -5.51
N ASN A 97 15.76 -9.09 -5.24
CA ASN A 97 17.19 -9.35 -5.06
C ASN A 97 17.52 -10.02 -3.71
N ILE A 98 16.73 -9.78 -2.68
CA ILE A 98 16.95 -10.36 -1.34
C ILE A 98 16.00 -11.51 -1.04
N LYS A 99 15.31 -12.05 -2.05
CA LYS A 99 14.26 -13.06 -1.83
C LYS A 99 14.74 -14.35 -1.19
N THR A 100 16.03 -14.65 -1.28
CA THR A 100 16.66 -15.79 -0.63
C THR A 100 16.82 -15.60 0.88
N ASN A 101 16.68 -14.36 1.38
CA ASN A 101 16.78 -14.05 2.82
C ASN A 101 15.47 -14.31 3.59
N PHE A 102 14.35 -14.53 2.90
CA PHE A 102 13.06 -14.82 3.54
C PHE A 102 12.42 -16.10 2.97
N SER A 103 11.59 -16.75 3.79
CA SER A 103 10.71 -17.83 3.39
C SER A 103 9.29 -17.28 3.25
N THR A 104 8.62 -17.57 2.15
CA THR A 104 7.24 -17.15 1.93
C THR A 104 6.53 -18.06 0.95
N LYS A 105 5.21 -18.17 1.08
CA LYS A 105 4.33 -18.82 0.10
C LYS A 105 3.98 -17.90 -1.08
N ILE A 106 4.47 -16.66 -1.04
CA ILE A 106 4.11 -15.59 -1.95
C ILE A 106 5.11 -15.51 -3.09
N ASP A 107 4.58 -15.46 -4.29
CA ASP A 107 5.30 -15.10 -5.51
C ASP A 107 5.28 -13.57 -5.69
N PHE A 108 6.43 -12.94 -5.50
CA PHE A 108 6.62 -11.50 -5.68
C PHE A 108 6.36 -11.04 -7.12
N ASP A 109 6.54 -11.90 -8.13
CA ASP A 109 6.20 -11.57 -9.50
C ASP A 109 4.69 -11.38 -9.65
N PHE A 110 3.89 -12.16 -8.92
CA PHE A 110 2.44 -12.01 -8.88
C PHE A 110 2.03 -10.71 -8.16
N LEU A 111 2.67 -10.37 -7.03
CA LEU A 111 2.46 -9.08 -6.37
C LEU A 111 2.73 -7.90 -7.30
N LYS A 112 3.82 -7.96 -8.08
CA LYS A 112 4.18 -6.94 -9.07
C LYS A 112 3.15 -6.83 -10.19
N LYS A 113 2.62 -7.96 -10.66
CA LYS A 113 1.51 -7.99 -11.65
C LYS A 113 0.24 -7.34 -11.09
N MET A 114 -0.14 -7.64 -9.84
CA MET A 114 -1.29 -7.01 -9.19
C MET A 114 -1.10 -5.50 -8.97
N HIS A 115 0.10 -5.07 -8.58
CA HIS A 115 0.45 -3.65 -8.47
C HIS A 115 0.34 -2.92 -9.82
N LYS A 116 0.88 -3.53 -10.89
CA LYS A 116 0.78 -2.97 -12.25
C LYS A 116 -0.66 -2.90 -12.75
N TRP A 117 -1.45 -3.94 -12.50
CA TRP A 117 -2.87 -3.98 -12.85
C TRP A 117 -3.67 -2.90 -12.12
N SER A 118 -3.53 -2.80 -10.80
CA SER A 118 -4.22 -1.80 -9.99
C SER A 118 -3.82 -0.36 -10.36
N SER A 119 -2.54 -0.13 -10.69
CA SER A 119 -2.08 1.17 -11.22
C SER A 119 -2.78 1.53 -12.56
N LYS A 120 -2.86 0.58 -13.50
CA LYS A 120 -3.60 0.77 -14.76
C LYS A 120 -5.09 1.01 -14.53
N TYR A 121 -5.69 0.32 -13.56
CA TYR A 121 -7.09 0.52 -13.19
C TYR A 121 -7.30 1.96 -12.72
N ILE A 122 -6.50 2.43 -11.76
CA ILE A 122 -6.66 3.74 -11.13
C ILE A 122 -6.46 4.88 -12.13
N HIS A 123 -5.42 4.78 -12.98
CA HIS A 123 -5.08 5.87 -13.92
C HIS A 123 -5.84 5.79 -15.24
N GLY A 124 -6.31 4.61 -15.64
CA GLY A 124 -6.94 4.39 -16.95
C GLY A 124 -8.39 3.94 -16.92
N GLY A 125 -8.98 3.70 -15.74
CA GLY A 125 -10.33 3.14 -15.59
C GLY A 125 -10.48 1.73 -16.17
N TYR A 126 -9.37 1.06 -16.52
CA TYR A 126 -9.39 -0.17 -17.29
C TYR A 126 -9.72 -1.38 -16.39
N ARG A 127 -10.95 -1.89 -16.52
CA ARG A 127 -11.43 -3.09 -15.84
C ARG A 127 -11.68 -4.20 -16.86
N PRO A 128 -10.65 -4.95 -17.28
CA PRO A 128 -10.85 -5.97 -18.30
C PRO A 128 -11.72 -7.11 -17.77
N TYR A 129 -11.55 -7.50 -16.50
CA TYR A 129 -12.18 -8.69 -15.94
C TYR A 129 -12.58 -8.53 -14.46
N PRO A 130 -13.86 -8.74 -14.08
CA PRO A 130 -14.32 -8.61 -12.69
C PRO A 130 -13.63 -9.54 -11.68
N TRP A 131 -13.29 -10.77 -12.09
CA TRP A 131 -12.68 -11.80 -11.22
C TRP A 131 -11.25 -11.48 -10.77
N GLN A 132 -10.59 -10.51 -11.40
CA GLN A 132 -9.21 -10.13 -11.02
C GLN A 132 -9.14 -9.59 -9.60
N THR A 133 -10.19 -8.92 -9.13
CA THR A 133 -10.22 -8.37 -7.76
C THR A 133 -10.31 -9.49 -6.73
N GLU A 134 -11.22 -10.43 -6.92
CA GLU A 134 -11.35 -11.61 -6.06
C GLU A 134 -10.07 -12.46 -6.07
N THR A 135 -9.51 -12.70 -7.25
CA THR A 135 -8.23 -13.42 -7.41
C THR A 135 -7.11 -12.73 -6.63
N ALA A 136 -7.02 -11.40 -6.73
CA ALA A 136 -6.02 -10.63 -6.01
C ALA A 136 -6.22 -10.71 -4.49
N LEU A 137 -7.45 -10.60 -4.01
CA LEU A 137 -7.76 -10.71 -2.58
C LEU A 137 -7.41 -12.10 -2.03
N ASN A 138 -7.77 -13.16 -2.72
CA ASN A 138 -7.41 -14.54 -2.34
C ASN A 138 -5.90 -14.72 -2.26
N TYR A 139 -5.16 -14.17 -3.23
CA TYR A 139 -3.71 -14.23 -3.23
C TYR A 139 -3.07 -13.46 -2.06
N LEU A 140 -3.64 -12.29 -1.73
CA LEU A 140 -3.13 -11.47 -0.63
C LEU A 140 -3.38 -12.09 0.75
N GLN A 141 -4.27 -13.07 0.89
CA GLN A 141 -4.48 -13.77 2.17
C GLN A 141 -3.18 -14.39 2.69
N ASP A 142 -2.36 -14.96 1.81
CA ASP A 142 -1.05 -15.52 2.20
C ASP A 142 -0.05 -14.43 2.60
N LEU A 143 -0.10 -13.24 1.98
CA LEU A 143 0.76 -12.10 2.32
C LEU A 143 0.43 -11.49 3.69
N PHE A 144 -0.85 -11.44 4.04
CA PHE A 144 -1.34 -10.91 5.31
C PHE A 144 -1.65 -12.01 6.32
N TYR A 145 -1.16 -13.23 6.07
CA TYR A 145 -1.42 -14.36 6.94
C TYR A 145 -0.89 -14.08 8.36
N SER A 146 -1.79 -14.29 9.32
CA SER A 146 -1.49 -14.28 10.74
C SER A 146 -1.86 -15.66 11.30
N GLY A 147 -0.95 -16.24 12.07
CA GLY A 147 -1.13 -17.61 12.52
C GLY A 147 0.19 -18.30 12.81
N GLN A 148 0.20 -19.60 12.61
CA GLN A 148 1.33 -20.46 12.92
C GLN A 148 2.46 -20.25 11.90
N THR A 149 3.69 -20.11 12.39
CA THR A 149 4.88 -20.02 11.55
C THR A 149 5.37 -21.41 11.13
N SER A 150 6.42 -21.49 10.32
CA SER A 150 7.12 -22.75 10.02
C SER A 150 7.65 -23.45 11.28
N ASN A 151 7.95 -22.69 12.34
CA ASN A 151 8.10 -23.24 13.68
C ASN A 151 6.70 -23.48 14.27
N SER A 152 6.32 -24.75 14.38
CA SER A 152 4.98 -25.17 14.82
C SER A 152 4.60 -24.72 16.23
N GLN A 153 5.56 -24.29 17.06
CA GLN A 153 5.32 -23.77 18.40
C GLN A 153 5.20 -22.23 18.45
N SER A 154 5.34 -21.55 17.32
CA SER A 154 5.36 -20.09 17.23
C SER A 154 4.20 -19.55 16.39
N TYR A 155 3.62 -18.44 16.85
CA TYR A 155 2.56 -17.69 16.18
C TYR A 155 3.00 -16.25 15.93
N SER A 156 2.60 -15.70 14.78
CA SER A 156 2.93 -14.33 14.39
C SER A 156 1.75 -13.66 13.68
N LEU A 157 1.59 -12.36 13.91
CA LEU A 157 0.69 -11.50 13.11
C LEU A 157 1.22 -11.30 11.67
N TYR A 158 2.47 -11.70 11.40
CA TYR A 158 3.16 -11.52 10.13
C TYR A 158 3.70 -12.85 9.58
N ALA A 159 2.99 -13.96 9.81
CA ALA A 159 3.40 -15.30 9.42
C ALA A 159 3.46 -15.52 7.89
N GLY A 160 2.94 -14.59 7.08
CA GLY A 160 3.04 -14.65 5.61
C GLY A 160 4.48 -14.53 5.05
N VAL A 161 5.39 -13.90 5.81
CA VAL A 161 6.80 -13.75 5.42
C VAL A 161 7.67 -14.02 6.63
N GLU A 162 8.59 -14.97 6.51
CA GLU A 162 9.42 -15.44 7.60
C GLU A 162 10.91 -15.16 7.33
N VAL A 163 11.62 -14.75 8.36
CA VAL A 163 13.07 -14.55 8.32
C VAL A 163 13.68 -15.34 9.47
N LYS A 164 14.71 -16.14 9.16
CA LYS A 164 15.44 -16.86 10.20
C LYS A 164 16.16 -15.90 11.12
N LYS A 165 16.14 -16.16 12.43
CA LYS A 165 16.80 -15.30 13.42
C LYS A 165 18.28 -15.06 13.13
N GLU A 166 19.02 -16.09 12.68
CA GLU A 166 20.44 -15.94 12.30
C GLU A 166 20.65 -14.94 11.14
N ASN A 167 19.67 -14.80 10.25
CA ASN A 167 19.77 -13.96 9.06
C ASN A 167 19.31 -12.52 9.30
N LEU A 168 18.85 -12.15 10.49
CA LEU A 168 18.23 -10.84 10.73
C LEU A 168 19.23 -9.67 10.62
N GLN A 169 20.47 -9.85 11.09
CA GLN A 169 21.51 -8.83 10.95
C GLN A 169 21.96 -8.70 9.49
N GLU A 170 22.16 -9.84 8.82
CA GLU A 170 22.50 -9.88 7.40
C GLU A 170 21.38 -9.29 6.53
N PHE A 171 20.12 -9.48 6.91
CA PHE A 171 18.96 -8.98 6.19
C PHE A 171 19.03 -7.45 6.02
N LYS A 172 19.28 -6.73 7.11
CA LYS A 172 19.39 -5.26 7.06
C LYS A 172 20.60 -4.82 6.22
N LEU A 173 21.75 -5.46 6.42
CA LEU A 173 22.97 -5.14 5.67
C LEU A 173 22.81 -5.41 4.16
N ASN A 174 22.14 -6.50 3.79
CA ASN A 174 21.85 -6.84 2.40
C ASN A 174 20.90 -5.82 1.77
N ILE A 175 19.88 -5.38 2.50
CA ILE A 175 19.00 -4.29 2.03
C ILE A 175 19.80 -3.02 1.76
N GLU A 176 20.64 -2.60 2.70
CA GLU A 176 21.48 -1.40 2.53
C GLU A 176 22.40 -1.52 1.32
N LYS A 177 23.10 -2.65 1.20
CA LYS A 177 24.03 -2.92 0.10
C LYS A 177 23.32 -2.91 -1.25
N THR A 178 22.21 -3.64 -1.36
CA THR A 178 21.44 -3.71 -2.60
C THR A 178 20.83 -2.36 -2.95
N LEU A 179 20.31 -1.62 -1.97
CA LEU A 179 19.73 -0.31 -2.22
C LEU A 179 20.79 0.71 -2.66
N LYS A 180 21.97 0.74 -2.02
CA LYS A 180 23.11 1.58 -2.45
C LYS A 180 23.56 1.25 -3.87
N GLY A 181 23.57 -0.04 -4.24
CA GLY A 181 23.92 -0.48 -5.59
C GLY A 181 22.93 -0.05 -6.69
N LEU A 182 21.79 0.56 -6.34
CA LEU A 182 20.84 1.14 -7.31
C LEU A 182 21.14 2.61 -7.66
N TYR A 183 22.20 3.19 -7.10
CA TYR A 183 22.57 4.60 -7.24
C TYR A 183 24.04 4.76 -7.64
N GLU A 184 24.39 5.97 -8.09
CA GLU A 184 25.78 6.29 -8.41
C GLU A 184 26.63 6.35 -7.13
N PRO A 185 27.94 6.06 -7.18
CA PRO A 185 28.80 6.05 -6.00
C PRO A 185 28.83 7.38 -5.21
N ASP A 186 28.59 8.50 -5.91
CA ASP A 186 28.61 9.85 -5.34
C ASP A 186 27.25 10.26 -4.74
N ASP A 187 26.19 9.47 -4.94
CA ASP A 187 24.87 9.76 -4.37
C ASP A 187 24.84 9.51 -2.86
N GLU A 188 24.41 10.51 -2.09
CA GLU A 188 24.21 10.37 -0.65
C GLU A 188 22.85 9.69 -0.36
N LEU A 189 22.89 8.45 0.12
CA LEU A 189 21.70 7.69 0.50
C LEU A 189 21.48 7.71 2.03
N LYS A 190 20.36 8.29 2.47
CA LYS A 190 19.91 8.29 3.88
C LYS A 190 18.65 7.43 4.02
N ILE A 191 18.75 6.29 4.72
CA ILE A 191 17.64 5.36 4.90
C ILE A 191 17.02 5.55 6.29
N TYR A 192 15.70 5.74 6.32
CA TYR A 192 14.93 5.85 7.55
C TYR A 192 14.23 4.52 7.82
N TRP A 193 14.73 3.83 8.84
CA TRP A 193 14.28 2.51 9.23
C TRP A 193 13.04 2.57 10.13
N ARG A 194 12.29 1.48 10.11
CA ARG A 194 11.30 1.13 11.15
C ARG A 194 12.00 0.48 12.33
N ASP A 195 11.37 0.56 13.50
CA ASP A 195 11.84 -0.14 14.70
C ASP A 195 11.91 -1.65 14.49
N LYS A 196 10.90 -2.21 13.79
CA LYS A 196 10.82 -3.64 13.46
C LYS A 196 10.20 -3.85 12.07
N PRO A 197 10.77 -4.74 11.24
CA PRO A 197 10.11 -5.20 10.02
C PRO A 197 8.88 -6.05 10.35
N GLU A 198 7.88 -6.06 9.47
CA GLU A 198 6.68 -6.90 9.57
C GLU A 198 6.91 -8.28 8.94
N VAL A 199 7.83 -9.03 9.56
CA VAL A 199 8.15 -10.43 9.23
C VAL A 199 8.07 -11.27 10.50
N ALA A 200 7.74 -12.55 10.37
CA ALA A 200 7.88 -13.51 11.46
C ALA A 200 9.35 -13.91 11.61
N ILE A 201 9.88 -13.79 12.83
CA ILE A 201 11.23 -14.26 13.14
C ILE A 201 11.11 -15.70 13.59
N VAL A 202 11.72 -16.62 12.85
CA VAL A 202 11.69 -18.07 13.11
C VAL A 202 13.07 -18.63 13.41
#